data_AF-A0A922XGE1-F1
#
_entry.id   AF-A0A922XGE1-F1
#
_cell.length_a   1.000
_cell.length_b   1.000
_cell.length_c   1.000
_cell.angle_alpha   90.00
_cell.angle_beta   90.00
_cell.angle_gamma   90.00
#
_symmetry.space_group_name_H-M   'P 1'
#
loop_
_entity.id
_entity.type
_entity.pdbx_description
1 polymer ?
#
loop_
_entity_poly.entity_id
_entity_poly.type
_entity_poly.pdbx_seq_one_letter_code
_entity_poly.pdbx_strand_id
1 'polypeptide(L)' 'MPASPQDILQAFDTLPQSEQQLVADEIIRRVAPWGVDSIDDAELLFLTAERFRSLDAEELS' A
#
# COMPACT_ATOMS: atom_id res chain seq x y z
N MET A 1 -14.82 26.35 2.13
CA MET A 1 -13.38 26.15 2.39
C MET A 1 -13.15 24.65 2.53
N PRO A 2 -12.07 24.07 1.99
CA PRO A 2 -11.76 22.67 2.28
C PRO A 2 -11.59 22.50 3.79
N ALA A 3 -12.12 21.42 4.35
CA ALA A 3 -11.95 21.08 5.76
C ALA A 3 -10.45 21.00 6.07
N SER A 4 -10.02 21.58 7.18
CA SER A 4 -8.64 21.41 7.62
C SER A 4 -8.41 19.95 8.03
N PRO A 5 -7.16 19.44 7.98
CA PRO A 5 -6.85 18.11 8.48
C PRO A 5 -7.29 17.90 9.95
N GLN A 6 -7.28 18.95 10.77
CA GLN A 6 -7.78 18.88 12.15
C GLN A 6 -9.29 18.66 12.23
N ASP A 7 -10.08 19.28 11.34
CA ASP A 7 -11.53 19.11 11.31
C ASP A 7 -11.92 17.66 10.95
N ILE A 8 -11.13 17.02 10.08
CA ILE A 8 -11.33 15.62 9.66
C ILE A 8 -11.04 14.66 10.82
N LEU A 9 -9.95 14.90 11.57
CA LEU A 9 -9.59 14.08 12.73
C LEU A 9 -10.61 14.22 13.87
N GLN A 10 -11.07 15.44 14.15
CA GLN A 10 -12.13 15.65 15.13
C GLN A 10 -13.43 14.94 14.74
N ALA A 11 -13.83 15.00 13.47
CA ALA A 11 -14.99 14.27 13.00
C ALA A 11 -14.82 12.75 13.16
N PHE A 12 -13.64 12.21 12.88
CA PHE A 12 -13.33 10.80 13.06
C PHE A 12 -13.44 10.37 14.54
N ASP A 13 -12.90 11.14 15.47
CA ASP A 13 -12.93 10.82 16.91
C ASP A 13 -14.35 10.80 17.49
N THR A 14 -15.30 11.51 16.85
CA THR A 14 -16.72 11.51 17.28
C THR A 14 -17.51 10.30 16.79
N LEU A 15 -16.98 9.49 15.89
CA LEU A 15 -17.65 8.31 15.38
C LEU A 15 -17.70 7.19 16.44
N PRO A 16 -18.73 6.33 16.43
CA PRO A 16 -18.71 5.07 17.17
C PRO A 16 -17.48 4.23 16.81
N GLN A 17 -16.95 3.45 17.77
CA GLN A 17 -15.73 2.65 17.56
C GLN A 17 -15.84 1.69 16.35
N SER A 18 -17.04 1.13 16.13
CA SER A 18 -17.32 0.28 14.96
C SER A 18 -17.22 1.02 13.63
N GLU A 19 -17.54 2.31 13.60
CA GLU A 19 -17.48 3.17 12.42
C GLU A 19 -16.07 3.75 12.21
N GLN A 20 -15.37 4.07 13.30
CA GLN A 20 -13.95 4.46 13.25
C GLN A 20 -13.10 3.39 12.55
N GLN A 21 -13.33 2.12 12.90
CA GLN A 21 -12.59 1.00 12.30
C GLN A 21 -12.85 0.90 10.78
N LEU A 22 -14.11 1.02 10.36
CA LEU A 22 -14.46 0.99 8.92
C LEU A 22 -13.84 2.14 8.14
N VAL A 23 -13.81 3.35 8.72
CA VAL A 23 -13.22 4.53 8.08
C VAL A 23 -11.70 4.42 8.03
N ALA A 24 -11.05 3.92 9.08
CA ALA A 24 -9.61 3.67 9.09
C ALA A 24 -9.22 2.63 8.03
N ASP A 25 -9.96 1.54 7.91
CA ASP A 25 -9.74 0.50 6.90
C ASP A 25 -9.91 1.04 5.47
N GLU A 26 -10.88 1.93 5.25
CA GLU A 26 -11.08 2.62 3.96
C GLU A 26 -9.90 3.55 3.63
N ILE A 27 -9.41 4.32 4.60
CA ILE A 27 -8.24 5.19 4.42
C ILE A 27 -7.02 4.35 4.08
N ILE A 28 -6.76 3.28 4.83
CA ILE A 28 -5.65 2.36 4.58
C ILE A 28 -5.80 1.75 3.19
N ARG A 29 -6.97 1.27 2.78
CA ARG A 29 -7.16 0.69 1.43
C ARG A 29 -6.86 1.67 0.29
N ARG A 30 -7.19 2.96 0.48
CA ARG A 30 -6.99 4.01 -0.53
C ARG A 30 -5.57 4.55 -0.57
N VAL A 31 -4.90 4.58 0.57
CA VAL A 31 -3.58 5.20 0.73
C VAL A 31 -2.47 4.15 0.73
N ALA A 32 -2.75 2.92 1.14
CA ALA A 32 -1.83 1.83 0.97
C ALA A 32 -1.64 1.61 -0.53
N PRO A 33 -0.41 1.79 -1.07
CA PRO A 33 -0.09 1.16 -2.33
C PRO A 33 -0.29 -0.33 -2.07
N TRP A 34 -1.00 -1.04 -2.94
CA TRP A 34 -1.20 -2.46 -2.79
C TRP A 34 0.17 -3.15 -2.89
N GLY A 35 0.86 -3.28 -1.76
CA GLY A 35 2.01 -4.12 -1.50
C GLY A 35 1.49 -5.33 -0.72
N VAL A 36 0.84 -6.19 -1.47
CA VAL A 36 0.35 -7.52 -1.08
C VAL A 36 1.51 -8.30 -0.47
N ASP A 37 1.31 -8.76 0.77
CA ASP A 37 2.05 -9.80 1.50
C ASP A 37 3.58 -9.67 1.59
N SER A 38 4.16 -10.09 2.71
CA SER A 38 5.61 -10.23 2.78
C SER A 38 6.06 -11.23 1.71
N ILE A 39 6.59 -10.75 0.59
CA ILE A 39 7.27 -11.60 -0.39
C ILE A 39 8.38 -12.29 0.39
N ASP A 40 8.35 -13.61 0.43
CA ASP A 40 9.40 -14.34 1.11
C ASP A 40 10.73 -14.21 0.33
N ASP A 41 11.84 -14.45 1.02
CA ASP A 41 13.16 -14.27 0.43
C ASP A 41 13.37 -15.14 -0.83
N ALA A 42 12.69 -16.29 -0.92
CA ALA A 42 12.81 -17.20 -2.05
C ALA A 42 12.10 -16.63 -3.29
N GLU A 43 10.91 -16.05 -3.10
CA GLU A 43 10.16 -15.41 -4.16
C GLU A 43 10.83 -14.10 -4.62
N LEU A 44 11.40 -13.32 -3.70
CA LEU A 44 12.23 -12.15 -4.05
C LEU A 44 13.45 -12.53 -4.89
N LEU A 45 14.17 -13.60 -4.51
CA LEU A 45 15.32 -14.10 -5.25
C LEU A 45 14.92 -14.56 -6.66
N PHE A 46 13.79 -15.27 -6.78
CA PHE A 46 13.27 -15.73 -8.05
C PHE A 46 12.93 -14.58 -9.00
N LEU A 47 12.15 -13.61 -8.54
CA LEU A 47 11.75 -12.44 -9.33
C LEU A 47 12.96 -11.59 -9.75
N THR A 48 13.93 -11.46 -8.86
CA THR A 48 15.19 -10.75 -9.14
C THR A 48 15.99 -11.44 -10.24
N ALA A 49 16.11 -12.78 -10.19
CA ALA A 49 16.82 -13.55 -11.20
C ALA A 49 16.16 -13.52 -12.59
N GLU A 50 14.82 -13.50 -12.65
CA GLU A 50 14.07 -13.30 -13.90
C GLU A 50 14.31 -11.91 -14.49
N ARG A 51 14.37 -10.88 -13.64
CA ARG A 51 14.64 -9.51 -14.09
C ARG A 51 16.03 -9.35 -14.68
N PHE A 52 17.06 -9.90 -14.03
CA PHE A 52 18.44 -9.85 -14.56
C PHE A 52 18.58 -10.58 -15.89
N ARG A 53 18.00 -11.78 -16.02
CA ARG A 53 18.02 -12.52 -17.30
C ARG A 53 17.35 -11.76 -18.45
N SER A 54 16.26 -11.04 -18.15
CA SER A 54 15.59 -10.21 -19.15
C SER A 54 16.46 -9.04 -19.59
N LEU A 55 17.16 -8.39 -18.66
CA LEU A 55 18.09 -7.31 -18.95
C LEU A 55 19.31 -7.79 -19.77
N ASP A 56 19.89 -8.94 -19.40
CA ASP A 56 21.00 -9.53 -20.16
C ASP A 56 20.59 -9.84 -21.62
N ALA A 57 19.34 -10.29 -21.83
CA ALA A 57 18.81 -10.56 -23.16
C ALA A 57 18.60 -9.28 -23.98
N GLU A 58 18.23 -8.17 -23.33
CA GLU A 58 18.12 -6.85 -23.95
C GLU A 58 19.51 -6.28 -24.30
N GLU A 59 20.54 -6.50 -23.47
CA GLU A 59 21.92 -6.02 -23.72
C GLU A 59 22.65 -6.80 -24.83
N LEU A 60 22.26 -8.05 -25.07
CA LEU A 60 22.81 -8.90 -26.12
C LEU A 60 22.09 -8.73 -27.48
N SER A 61 21.04 -7.91 -27.55
CA SER A 61 20.28 -7.60 -28.78
C SER A 61 20.72 -6.30 -29.44
#